data_AF-A0A4U2Y1D4-F1
#
_entry.id   AF-A0A4U2Y1D4-F1
#
_cell.length_a   1.000
_cell.length_b   1.000
_cell.length_c   1.000
_cell.angle_alpha   90.00
_cell.angle_beta   90.00
_cell.angle_gamma   90.00
#
_symmetry.space_group_name_H-M   'P 1'
#
loop_
_entity.id
_entity.type
_entity.pdbx_description
1 polymer ?
#
loop_
_entity_poly.entity_id
_entity_poly.type
_entity_poly.pdbx_seq_one_letter_code
_entity_poly.pdbx_strand_id
1 'polypeptide(L)' 'MAEQIKILLIKKGLTITDLAKKIGTSTQNLSNKLKRNDFKMSELKEIAEALEVKFEIYFEMEDGTKI' A
#
# COMPACT_ATOMS: atom_id res chain seq x y z
N MET A 1 -0.38 -6.65 5.02
CA MET A 1 -0.42 -5.55 4.04
C MET A 1 -0.04 -6.02 2.64
N ALA A 2 1.01 -6.84 2.47
CA ALA A 2 1.48 -7.30 1.16
C ALA A 2 0.40 -7.95 0.28
N GLU A 3 -0.48 -8.76 0.87
CA GLU A 3 -1.61 -9.37 0.15
C GLU A 3 -2.61 -8.34 -0.36
N GLN A 4 -3.01 -7.39 0.49
CA GLN A 4 -3.92 -6.30 0.10
C GLN A 4 -3.33 -5.45 -1.03
N ILE A 5 -2.02 -5.16 -0.99
CA ILE A 5 -1.32 -4.46 -2.07
C ILE A 5 -1.40 -5.27 -3.37
N LYS A 6 -1.13 -6.58 -3.34
CA LYS A 6 -1.23 -7.43 -4.55
C LYS A 6 -2.64 -7.47 -5.11
N ILE A 7 -3.67 -7.61 -4.26
CA ILE A 7 -5.07 -7.57 -4.68
C ILE A 7 -5.40 -6.23 -5.33
N LEU A 8 -4.92 -5.13 -4.75
CA LEU A 8 -5.16 -3.79 -5.27
C LEU A 8 -4.51 -3.60 -6.66
N LEU A 9 -3.29 -4.11 -6.85
CA LEU A 9 -2.62 -4.10 -8.16
C LEU A 9 -3.39 -4.88 -9.21
N ILE A 10 -3.88 -6.08 -8.87
CA ILE A 10 -4.73 -6.89 -9.77
C ILE A 10 -6.00 -6.12 -10.14
N LYS A 11 -6.70 -5.53 -9.16
CA LYS A 11 -7.93 -4.75 -9.39
C LYS A 11 -7.71 -3.53 -10.30
N LYS A 12 -6.50 -2.95 -10.29
CA LYS A 12 -6.13 -1.82 -11.13
C LYS A 12 -5.44 -2.22 -12.43
N GLY A 13 -5.24 -3.51 -12.70
CA GLY A 13 -4.51 -3.99 -13.88
C GLY A 13 -3.04 -3.54 -13.90
N LEU A 14 -2.44 -3.34 -12.73
CA LEU A 14 -1.06 -2.88 -12.57
C LEU A 14 -0.15 -4.03 -12.15
N THR A 15 1.12 -3.95 -12.55
CA THR A 15 2.16 -4.86 -12.10
C THR A 15 2.93 -4.29 -10.90
N ILE A 16 3.75 -5.13 -10.25
CA ILE A 16 4.72 -4.67 -9.24
C ILE A 16 5.69 -3.64 -9.86
N THR A 17 6.05 -3.79 -11.13
CA THR A 17 6.91 -2.84 -11.84
C THR A 17 6.26 -1.48 -12.01
N ASP A 18 4.96 -1.45 -12.30
CA ASP A 18 4.24 -0.18 -12.44
C ASP A 18 4.13 0.53 -11.09
N LEU A 19 3.85 -0.21 -10.02
CA LEU A 19 3.84 0.36 -8.67
C LEU A 19 5.22 0.91 -8.29
N ALA A 20 6.29 0.15 -8.54
CA ALA A 20 7.64 0.57 -8.23
C ALA A 20 8.01 1.89 -8.93
N LYS A 21 7.66 2.03 -10.22
CA LYS A 21 7.85 3.27 -10.98
C LYS A 21 7.03 4.43 -10.39
N LYS A 22 5.77 4.18 -10.03
CA LYS A 22 4.86 5.20 -9.47
C LYS A 22 5.34 5.75 -8.12
N ILE A 23 5.91 4.91 -7.25
CA ILE A 23 6.42 5.30 -5.93
C ILE A 23 7.94 5.54 -5.92
N GLY A 24 8.56 5.71 -7.09
CA GLY A 24 9.98 6.08 -7.20
C GLY A 24 10.96 5.07 -6.58
N THR A 25 10.64 3.78 -6.56
CA THR A 25 11.50 2.74 -5.97
C THR A 25 11.89 1.66 -6.98
N SER A 26 12.87 0.82 -6.65
CA SER A 26 13.23 -0.31 -7.49
C SER A 26 12.27 -1.48 -7.32
N THR A 27 12.03 -2.23 -8.41
CA THR A 27 11.23 -3.46 -8.40
C THR A 27 11.75 -4.48 -7.41
N GLN A 28 13.08 -4.58 -7.26
CA GLN A 28 13.72 -5.48 -6.30
C GLN A 28 13.42 -5.07 -4.86
N ASN A 29 13.53 -3.78 -4.54
CA ASN A 29 13.21 -3.26 -3.21
C ASN A 29 11.74 -3.53 -2.86
N LEU A 30 10.83 -3.21 -3.78
CA LEU A 30 9.40 -3.42 -3.58
C LEU A 30 9.07 -4.91 -3.44
N SER A 31 9.66 -5.78 -4.25
CA SER A 31 9.48 -7.24 -4.15
C SER A 31 9.98 -7.79 -2.81
N ASN A 32 11.13 -7.31 -2.34
CA ASN A 32 11.67 -7.67 -1.04
C ASN A 32 10.75 -7.21 0.11
N LYS A 33 10.20 -5.99 0.04
CA LYS A 33 9.21 -5.49 1.00
C LYS A 33 7.92 -6.29 0.99
N LEU A 34 7.41 -6.65 -0.19
CA LEU A 34 6.23 -7.52 -0.31
C LEU A 34 6.49 -8.90 0.32
N LYS A 35 7.71 -9.44 0.20
CA LYS A 35 8.10 -10.72 0.82
C LYS A 35 8.22 -10.60 2.35
N ARG A 36 8.80 -9.52 2.87
CA ARG A 36 8.96 -9.28 4.32
C ARG A 36 7.69 -8.76 5.00
N ASN A 37 6.75 -8.21 4.23
CA ASN A 37 5.49 -7.62 4.69
C ASN A 37 5.72 -6.50 5.75
N ASP A 38 6.76 -5.69 5.54
CA ASP A 38 7.28 -4.68 6.48
C ASP A 38 7.10 -3.23 5.97
N PHE A 39 5.91 -2.92 5.45
CA PHE A 39 5.57 -1.56 4.99
C PHE A 39 5.29 -0.64 6.18
N LYS A 40 5.95 0.52 6.19
CA LYS A 40 5.65 1.62 7.11
C LYS A 40 4.36 2.31 6.70
N MET A 41 3.69 2.98 7.65
CA MET A 41 2.48 3.76 7.36
C MET A 41 2.70 4.81 6.27
N SER A 42 3.87 5.45 6.24
CA SER A 42 4.22 6.43 5.19
C SER A 42 4.21 5.80 3.80
N GLU A 43 4.72 4.57 3.66
CA GLU A 43 4.78 3.85 2.38
C GLU A 43 3.38 3.37 1.97
N LEU A 44 2.54 2.97 2.92
CA LEU A 44 1.15 2.63 2.63
C LEU A 44 0.37 3.85 2.12
N LYS A 45 0.60 5.03 2.72
CA LYS A 45 0.02 6.30 2.24
C LYS A 45 0.52 6.66 0.83
N GLU A 46 1.81 6.54 0.58
CA GLU A 46 2.42 6.79 -0.73
C GLU A 46 1.86 5.84 -1.80
N ILE A 47 1.73 4.55 -1.50
CA ILE A 47 1.09 3.58 -2.39
C ILE A 47 -0.37 3.96 -2.65
N ALA A 48 -1.10 4.39 -1.62
CA ALA A 48 -2.50 4.78 -1.76
C ALA A 48 -2.67 5.99 -2.67
N GLU A 49 -1.83 7.02 -2.49
CA GLU A 49 -1.79 8.21 -3.34
C GLU A 49 -1.42 7.86 -4.79
N ALA A 50 -0.36 7.08 -4.97
CA ALA A 50 0.14 6.66 -6.29
C ALA A 50 -0.85 5.76 -7.07
N LEU A 51 -1.72 5.07 -6.33
CA LEU A 51 -2.79 4.24 -6.85
C LEU A 51 -4.14 4.94 -6.81
N GLU A 52 -4.25 6.21 -6.42
CA GLU A 52 -5.52 6.95 -6.35
C GLU A 52 -6.59 6.18 -5.56
N VAL A 53 -6.21 5.67 -4.39
CA VAL A 53 -7.13 5.04 -3.43
C VAL A 53 -7.03 5.69 -2.07
N LYS A 54 -8.10 5.59 -1.31
CA LYS A 54 -8.12 6.06 0.07
C LYS A 54 -7.55 4.97 1.00
N PHE A 55 -6.53 5.34 1.79
CA PHE A 55 -6.04 4.52 2.88
C PHE A 55 -6.35 5.23 4.20
N GLU A 56 -7.23 4.62 5.01
CA GLU A 56 -7.60 5.13 6.32
C GLU A 56 -7.16 4.13 7.39
N ILE A 57 -6.55 4.66 8.44
CA ILE A 57 -6.19 3.91 9.63
C ILE A 57 -6.56 4.78 10.82
N TYR A 58 -7.37 4.22 11.70
CA TYR A 58 -7.87 4.88 12.89
C TYR A 58 -8.17 3.83 13.95
N PHE A 59 -8.11 4.23 15.21
CA PHE A 59 -8.73 3.49 16.31
C PHE A 59 -10.19 3.92 16.41
N GLU A 60 -11.10 2.96 16.53
CA GLU A 60 -12.52 3.22 16.74
C GLU A 60 -12.87 2.92 18.20
N MET A 61 -13.40 3.92 18.91
CA MET A 61 -13.89 3.79 20.28
C MET A 61 -15.29 3.17 20.28
N GLU A 62 -15.74 2.66 21.44
CA GLU A 62 -17.07 2.03 21.59
C GLU A 62 -18.23 2.99 21.28
N ASP A 63 -17.99 4.31 21.39
CA ASP A 63 -18.95 5.37 21.05
C ASP A 63 -18.93 5.78 19.56
N GLY A 64 -18.09 5.15 18.74
CA GLY A 64 -17.94 5.43 17.31
C GLY A 64 -16.92 6.53 16.97
N THR A 65 -16.23 7.10 17.96
CA THR A 65 -15.17 8.09 17.74
C THR A 65 -13.96 7.46 17.06
N LYS A 66 -13.42 8.11 16.01
CA LYS A 66 -12.23 7.68 15.26
C LYS A 66 -11.02 8.54 15.62
N ILE A 67 -9.90 7.90 16.04
CA ILE A 67 -8.62 8.54 16.41
C ILE A 67 -7.51 8.12 15.46
#